data_AF-A0A2K3KA79-F1
#
_entry.id   AF-A0A2K3KA79-F1
#
_cell.length_a   1.000
_cell.length_b   1.000
_cell.length_c   1.000
_cell.angle_alpha   90.00
_cell.angle_beta   90.00
_cell.angle_gamma   90.00
#
_symmetry.space_group_name_H-M   'P 1'
#
loop_
_entity.id
_entity.type
_entity.pdbx_description
1 polymer ?
#
loop_
_entity_poly.entity_id
_entity_poly.type
_entity_poly.pdbx_seq_one_letter_code
_entity_poly.pdbx_strand_id
1 'polypeptide(L)' 'MVEDNHPFDDSPSEVYSFKKMLTSIEDAAGLYIPKEYAERCFPSLDMTVQQPMQDLVVKDLHGIEWNFRHIYC' A
#
# COMPACT_ATOMS: atom_id res chain seq x y z
N MET A 1 37.41 -16.30 -10.06
CA MET A 1 36.63 -16.45 -8.82
C MET A 1 36.22 -15.05 -8.43
N VAL A 2 35.04 -14.61 -8.85
CA VAL A 2 34.47 -13.33 -8.41
C VAL A 2 33.58 -13.70 -7.24
N GLU A 3 33.98 -13.29 -6.04
CA GLU A 3 33.20 -13.53 -4.83
C GLU A 3 31.94 -12.68 -4.89
N ASP A 4 30.81 -13.37 -4.86
CA ASP A 4 29.47 -12.80 -4.75
C ASP A 4 29.31 -12.23 -3.34
N ASN A 5 29.56 -10.93 -3.20
CA ASN A 5 29.34 -10.17 -1.97
C ASN A 5 28.11 -9.28 -2.15
N HIS A 6 26.92 -9.84 -1.97
CA HIS A 6 25.78 -9.06 -1.47
C HIS A 6 25.43 -9.62 -0.07
N PRO A 7 25.78 -8.89 1.00
CA PRO A 7 25.50 -9.34 2.35
C PRO A 7 23.98 -9.33 2.55
N PHE A 8 23.49 -10.42 3.13
CA PHE A 8 22.16 -10.61 3.70
C PHE A 8 21.54 -9.31 4.23
N ASP A 9 20.37 -8.96 3.73
CA ASP A 9 19.39 -8.25 4.55
C ASP A 9 18.31 -9.25 4.98
N ASP A 10 18.69 -10.17 5.87
CA ASP A 10 17.78 -11.06 6.62
C ASP A 10 17.08 -10.30 7.76
N SER A 11 16.92 -8.98 7.62
CA SER A 11 16.03 -8.21 8.48
C SER A 11 14.61 -8.71 8.23
N PRO A 12 13.81 -9.05 9.26
CA PRO A 12 12.39 -9.29 9.03
C PRO A 12 11.84 -8.02 8.40
N SER A 13 11.35 -8.12 7.16
CA SER A 13 10.71 -7.01 6.46
C SER A 13 9.66 -6.44 7.39
N GLU A 14 9.84 -5.19 7.83
CA GLU A 14 8.95 -4.58 8.81
C GLU A 14 7.54 -4.53 8.21
N VAL A 15 6.59 -5.21 8.85
CA VAL A 15 5.21 -5.27 8.36
C VAL A 15 4.42 -4.14 8.99
N TYR A 16 4.06 -3.15 8.18
CA TYR A 16 3.13 -2.10 8.59
C TYR A 16 1.69 -2.54 8.31
N SER A 17 0.82 -2.40 9.31
CA SER A 17 -0.60 -2.75 9.20
C SER A 17 -1.47 -1.71 9.90
N PHE A 18 -2.71 -1.59 9.43
CA PHE A 18 -3.71 -0.72 10.05
C PHE A 18 -5.09 -1.39 10.02
N LYS A 19 -5.99 -0.90 10.88
CA LYS A 19 -7.41 -1.31 10.91
C LYS A 19 -8.29 -0.08 10.80
N LYS A 20 -9.23 -0.10 9.88
CA LYS A 20 -10.24 0.96 9.72
C LYS A 20 -11.64 0.38 9.89
N MET A 21 -12.46 1.04 10.71
CA MET A 21 -13.89 0.79 10.75
C MET A 21 -14.52 1.32 9.46
N LEU A 22 -15.27 0.46 8.77
CA LEU A 22 -16.05 0.88 7.61
C LEU A 22 -17.25 1.68 8.11
N THR A 23 -17.26 2.98 7.83
CA THR A 23 -18.44 3.81 8.02
C THR A 23 -19.26 3.73 6.74
N SER A 24 -20.55 3.40 6.86
CA SER A 24 -21.49 3.51 5.75
C SER A 24 -21.61 4.97 5.37
N ILE A 25 -20.79 5.41 4.42
CA ILE A 25 -20.98 6.67 3.73
C ILE A 25 -21.80 6.28 2.52
N GLU A 26 -23.08 6.59 2.59
CA GLU A 26 -24.05 6.37 1.52
C GLU A 26 -23.44 6.91 0.21
N ASP A 27 -23.34 6.02 -0.80
CA ASP A 27 -22.84 6.26 -2.16
C ASP A 27 -21.32 6.43 -2.39
N ALA A 28 -20.46 6.32 -1.37
CA ALA A 28 -19.02 6.35 -1.61
C ALA A 28 -18.50 5.01 -2.16
N ALA A 29 -18.14 4.95 -3.43
CA ALA A 29 -17.51 3.80 -4.08
C ALA A 29 -16.06 3.51 -3.61
N GLY A 30 -15.60 4.17 -2.53
CA GLY A 30 -14.20 4.15 -2.11
C GLY A 30 -14.00 4.22 -0.59
N LEU A 31 -12.80 3.87 -0.15
CA LEU A 31 -12.36 3.92 1.23
C LEU A 31 -11.42 5.10 1.43
N TYR A 32 -11.76 6.01 2.35
CA TYR A 32 -10.81 7.04 2.80
C TYR A 32 -9.78 6.41 3.73
N ILE A 33 -8.50 6.65 3.52
CA ILE A 33 -7.43 6.13 4.38
C ILE A 33 -6.69 7.33 4.96
N PRO A 34 -6.55 7.44 6.30
CA PRO A 34 -5.74 8.50 6.91
C PRO A 34 -4.32 8.49 6.36
N LYS A 35 -3.79 9.67 6.06
CA LYS A 35 -2.46 9.88 5.46
C LYS A 35 -1.35 9.09 6.17
N GLU A 36 -1.34 9.13 7.50
CA GLU A 36 -0.35 8.43 8.34
C GLU A 36 -0.29 6.91 8.08
N TYR A 37 -1.43 6.28 7.78
CA TYR A 37 -1.48 4.85 7.46
C TYR A 37 -1.10 4.59 5.99
N ALA A 38 -1.53 5.46 5.08
CA ALA A 38 -1.20 5.34 3.65
C ALA A 38 0.32 5.45 3.42
N GLU A 39 0.99 6.42 4.06
CA GLU A 39 2.44 6.64 3.92
C GLU A 39 3.28 5.49 4.48
N ARG A 40 2.78 4.75 5.47
CA ARG A 40 3.48 3.60 6.07
C ARG A 40 3.19 2.29 5.36
N CYS A 41 1.96 2.09 4.88
CA CYS A 41 1.50 0.78 4.42
C CYS A 41 1.49 0.63 2.89
N PHE A 42 1.51 1.74 2.13
CA PHE A 42 1.49 1.71 0.67
C PHE A 42 2.83 2.18 0.08
N PRO A 43 3.15 1.77 -1.15
CA PRO A 43 4.27 2.35 -1.87
C PRO A 43 4.09 3.87 -2.00
N SER A 44 5.19 4.61 -2.01
CA SER A 44 5.15 6.07 -2.12
C SER A 44 4.57 6.50 -3.48
N LEU A 45 3.71 7.51 -3.46
CA LEU A 45 3.22 8.15 -4.68
C LEU A 45 4.24 9.12 -5.25
N ASP A 46 4.24 9.28 -6.57
CA ASP A 46 4.87 10.43 -7.20
C ASP A 46 4.02 11.67 -6.94
N MET A 47 4.47 12.52 -6.01
CA MET A 47 3.77 13.74 -5.62
C MET A 47 3.97 14.91 -6.60
N THR A 48 4.75 14.73 -7.66
CA THR A 48 5.01 15.80 -8.65
C THR A 48 3.88 15.95 -9.68
N VAL A 49 3.00 14.95 -9.80
CA VAL A 49 1.88 14.96 -10.73
C VAL A 49 0.64 15.63 -10.12
N GLN A 50 -0.21 16.22 -10.97
CA GLN A 50 -1.39 16.98 -10.54
C GLN A 50 -2.41 16.14 -9.74
N GLN A 51 -2.49 14.84 -10.00
CA GLN A 51 -3.34 13.89 -9.28
C GLN A 51 -2.53 12.63 -8.94
N PRO A 52 -1.79 12.62 -7.81
CA PRO A 52 -0.98 11.47 -7.42
C PRO A 52 -1.85 10.23 -7.22
N MET A 53 -1.57 9.19 -8.01
CA MET A 53 -2.29 7.93 -7.92
C MET A 53 -1.41 6.75 -8.30
N GLN A 54 -1.79 5.57 -7.84
CA GLN A 54 -1.18 4.30 -8.20
C GLN A 54 -2.22 3.18 -8.15
N ASP A 55 -1.99 2.12 -8.94
CA ASP A 55 -2.76 0.89 -8.84
C ASP A 55 -2.09 -0.03 -7.81
N LEU A 56 -2.90 -0.58 -6.89
CA LEU A 56 -2.48 -1.50 -5.84
C LEU A 56 -3.09 -2.87 -6.13
N VAL A 57 -2.28 -3.92 -5.98
CA VAL A 57 -2.74 -5.30 -5.99
C VAL A 57 -2.51 -5.86 -4.60
N VAL A 58 -3.58 -6.30 -3.94
CA VAL A 58 -3.50 -6.95 -2.62
C VAL A 58 -4.07 -8.35 -2.70
N LYS A 59 -3.51 -9.25 -1.89
CA LYS A 59 -3.92 -10.65 -1.85
C LYS A 59 -4.61 -10.94 -0.52
N ASP A 60 -5.80 -11.52 -0.57
CA ASP A 60 -6.51 -11.90 0.66
C ASP A 60 -6.00 -13.25 1.24
N LEU A 61 -6.62 -13.69 2.34
CA LEU A 61 -6.26 -14.94 3.02
C LEU A 61 -6.51 -16.20 2.18
N HIS A 62 -7.36 -16.12 1.15
CA HIS A 62 -7.64 -17.22 0.22
C HIS A 62 -6.73 -17.17 -1.00
N GLY A 63 -5.86 -16.16 -1.08
CA GLY A 63 -4.96 -15.96 -2.18
C GLY A 63 -5.57 -15.27 -3.40
N ILE A 64 -6.76 -14.68 -3.27
CA ILE A 64 -7.41 -13.94 -4.33
C ILE A 64 -6.80 -12.54 -4.40
N GLU A 65 -6.49 -12.08 -5.62
CA GLU A 65 -6.00 -10.74 -5.88
C GLU A 65 -7.14 -9.74 -6.04
N TRP A 66 -7.00 -8.60 -5.35
CA TRP A 66 -7.91 -7.48 -5.36
C TRP A 66 -7.19 -6.25 -5.89
N ASN A 67 -7.76 -5.63 -6.92
CA ASN A 67 -7.21 -4.44 -7.55
C ASN A 67 -7.87 -3.19 -6.98
N PHE A 68 -7.06 -2.26 -6.48
CA PHE A 68 -7.50 -0.98 -5.95
C PHE A 68 -6.78 0.17 -6.64
N ARG A 69 -7.43 1.32 -6.79
CA ARG A 69 -6.77 2.56 -7.16
C ARG A 69 -6.63 3.46 -5.94
N HIS A 70 -5.40 3.71 -5.53
CA HIS A 70 -5.09 4.68 -4.48
C HIS A 70 -4.91 6.05 -5.14
N ILE A 71 -5.74 7.01 -4.74
CA ILE A 71 -5.70 8.40 -5.21
C ILE A 71 -5.47 9.28 -3.97
N TYR A 72 -4.47 10.16 -4.04
CA TYR A 72 -4.28 11.19 -3.03
C TYR A 72 -5.16 12.39 -3.37
N CYS A 73 -6.14 12.67 -2.50
CA CYS A 73 -7.14 13.72 -2.66
C CYS A 73 -7.24 14.62 -1.43
#